data_AF-D5EFB8-F1
#
_entry.id   AF-D5EFB8-F1
#
_cell.length_a   1.000
_cell.length_b   1.000
_cell.length_c   1.000
_cell.angle_alpha   90.00
_cell.angle_beta   90.00
_cell.angle_gamma   90.00
#
_symmetry.space_group_name_H-M   'P 1'
#
loop_
_entity.id
_entity.type
_entity.pdbx_description
1 polymer ?
#
loop_
_entity_poly.entity_id
_entity_poly.type
_entity_poly.pdbx_seq_one_letter_code
_entity_poly.pdbx_strand_id
1 'polypeptide(L)' 'MFAIWGIPEHKRVRIGVSNARISSIPFGAEIIALVEPCDVRLMRRWCERRAKRRWSIEKIRQACGGR' A
#
# COMPACT_ATOMS: atom_id res chain seq x y z
N MET A 1 8.99 7.90 -8.14
CA MET A 1 8.40 6.60 -7.77
C MET A 1 8.42 6.33 -6.26
N PHE A 2 7.24 6.13 -5.70
CA PHE A 2 6.97 5.77 -4.31
C PHE A 2 6.30 4.40 -4.26
N ALA A 3 6.63 3.60 -3.25
CA ALA A 3 5.97 2.34 -2.99
C ALA A 3 4.86 2.54 -1.96
N ILE A 4 3.62 2.24 -2.35
CA ILE A 4 2.53 2.03 -1.41
C ILE A 4 2.64 0.58 -0.93
N TRP A 5 2.69 0.39 0.38
CA TRP A 5 2.82 -0.93 0.99
C TRP A 5 1.76 -1.14 2.07
N GLY A 6 1.46 -2.40 2.35
CA GLY A 6 0.57 -2.83 3.42
C GLY A 6 1.26 -3.81 4.37
N ILE A 7 1.03 -3.70 5.66
CA ILE A 7 1.43 -4.71 6.66
C ILE A 7 0.14 -5.30 7.26
N PRO A 8 -0.02 -6.64 7.25
CA PRO A 8 -1.13 -7.27 7.93
C PRO A 8 -0.90 -7.21 9.45
N GLU A 9 -1.75 -6.47 10.17
CA GLU A 9 -1.74 -6.34 11.63
C GLU A 9 -3.02 -6.96 12.20
N HIS A 10 -2.97 -8.20 12.72
CA HIS A 10 -4.09 -8.94 13.33
C HIS A 10 -5.46 -8.83 12.62
N LYS A 11 -6.21 -7.74 12.83
CA LYS A 11 -7.56 -7.47 12.29
C LYS A 11 -7.61 -6.31 11.29
N ARG A 12 -6.47 -5.75 10.91
CA ARG A 12 -6.34 -4.54 10.09
C ARG A 12 -5.16 -4.67 9.14
N VAL A 13 -5.16 -3.85 8.10
CA VAL A 13 -4.00 -3.64 7.24
C VAL A 13 -3.49 -2.23 7.50
N ARG A 14 -2.24 -2.11 7.94
CA ARG A 14 -1.57 -0.81 8.04
C ARG A 14 -1.03 -0.43 6.68
N ILE A 15 -1.44 0.72 6.18
CA ILE A 15 -0.98 1.25 4.89
C ILE A 15 0.11 2.28 5.15
N GLY A 16 1.19 2.18 4.39
CA GLY A 16 2.28 3.14 4.42
C GLY A 16 2.81 3.45 3.03
N VAL A 17 3.74 4.40 3.02
CA VAL A 17 4.40 4.88 1.80
C VAL A 17 5.88 5.03 2.09
N SER A 18 6.71 4.51 1.20
CA SER A 18 8.15 4.72 1.23
C SER A 18 8.63 5.24 -0.13
N ASN A 19 9.65 6.09 -0.14
CA ASN A 19 10.33 6.42 -1.40
C ASN A 19 11.12 5.19 -1.84
N ALA A 20 10.72 4.59 -2.97
CA ALA A 20 11.26 3.32 -3.43
C ALA A 20 12.75 3.36 -3.79
N ARG A 21 13.33 4.56 -3.97
CA ARG A 21 14.75 4.74 -4.31
C ARG A 21 15.66 5.01 -3.11
N ILE A 22 15.09 5.40 -1.98
CA ILE A 22 15.85 6.00 -0.86
C ILE A 22 15.57 5.31 0.46
N SER A 23 14.37 4.75 0.64
CA SER A 23 13.91 4.24 1.92
C SER A 23 13.64 2.75 1.84
N SER A 24 14.16 2.00 2.81
CA SER A 24 13.78 0.61 3.01
C SER A 24 12.29 0.51 3.37
N ILE A 25 11.66 -0.54 2.86
CA ILE A 25 10.29 -0.90 3.20
C ILE A 25 10.34 -1.66 4.55
N PRO A 26 9.40 -1.42 5.49
CA PRO A 26 9.39 -2.13 6.76
C PRO A 26 9.29 -3.65 6.60
N PHE A 27 9.86 -4.38 7.56
CA PHE A 27 9.78 -5.85 7.58
C PHE A 27 8.33 -6.33 7.65
N GLY A 28 8.00 -7.34 6.83
CA GLY A 28 6.65 -7.90 6.73
C GLY A 28 5.67 -7.04 5.93
N ALA A 29 6.13 -5.95 5.30
CA ALA A 29 5.29 -5.17 4.39
C ALA A 29 5.30 -5.76 2.98
N GLU A 30 4.12 -5.80 2.39
CA GLU A 30 3.90 -6.23 1.01
C GLU A 30 3.63 -5.00 0.13
N ILE A 31 4.24 -4.98 -1.06
CA ILE A 31 4.04 -3.89 -2.02
C ILE A 31 2.67 -4.03 -2.66
N ILE A 32 1.87 -2.97 -2.58
CA ILE A 32 0.55 -2.87 -3.20
C ILE A 32 0.66 -2.24 -4.59
N ALA A 33 1.39 -1.13 -4.70
CA ALA A 33 1.56 -0.39 -5.95
C ALA A 33 2.81 0.48 -5.92
N LEU A 34 3.39 0.69 -7.10
CA LEU A 34 4.39 1.72 -7.35
C LEU A 34 3.71 2.89 -8.04
N VAL A 35 3.89 4.10 -7.51
CA VAL A 35 3.17 5.30 -7.98
C VAL A 35 4.10 6.49 -8.12
N GLU A 36 3.73 7.43 -8.97
CA GLU A 36 4.45 8.70 -9.08
C GLU A 36 4.10 9.64 -7.92
N PRO A 37 4.98 10.61 -7.58
CA PRO A 37 4.81 11.51 -6.43
C PRO A 37 3.45 12.22 -6.40
N CYS A 38 2.92 12.61 -7.57
CA CYS A 38 1.62 13.28 -7.69
C CYS A 38 0.45 12.39 -7.24
N ASP A 39 0.54 11.08 -7.41
CA ASP A 39 -0.53 10.13 -7.13
C ASP A 39 -0.50 9.56 -5.71
N VAL A 40 0.64 9.69 -5.01
CA VAL A 40 0.87 9.12 -3.67
C VAL A 40 -0.27 9.39 -2.71
N ARG A 41 -0.68 10.67 -2.59
CA ARG A 41 -1.69 11.08 -1.61
C ARG A 41 -3.06 10.49 -1.92
N LEU A 42 -3.42 10.42 -3.20
CA LEU A 42 -4.69 9.85 -3.65
C LEU A 42 -4.70 8.33 -3.43
N MET A 43 -3.65 7.65 -3.90
CA MET A 43 -3.53 6.20 -3.83
C MET A 43 -3.42 5.69 -2.40
N ARG A 44 -2.66 6.37 -1.53
CA ARG A 44 -2.60 6.07 -0.10
C ARG A 44 -4.00 6.15 0.54
N ARG A 45 -4.73 7.26 0.34
CA ARG A 45 -6.10 7.42 0.88
C ARG A 45 -7.07 6.39 0.34
N TRP A 46 -6.91 5.99 -0.91
CA TRP A 46 -7.76 4.96 -1.54
C TRP A 46 -7.52 3.58 -0.89
N CYS A 47 -6.25 3.22 -0.66
CA CYS A 47 -5.85 1.98 0.02
C CYS A 47 -6.30 1.98 1.49
N GLU A 48 -6.06 3.07 2.24
CA GLU A 48 -6.48 3.22 3.64
C GLU A 48 -7.99 3.02 3.81
N ARG A 49 -8.81 3.57 2.90
CA ARG A 49 -10.27 3.39 2.93
C ARG A 49 -10.70 1.93 2.75
N ARG A 50 -9.96 1.13 1.97
CA ARG A 50 -10.25 -0.29 1.73
C ARG A 50 -9.73 -1.18 2.84
N ALA A 51 -8.56 -0.86 3.39
CA ALA A 51 -8.06 -1.46 4.63
C ALA A 51 -9.07 -1.28 5.77
N LYS A 52 -9.68 -0.09 5.91
CA LYS A 52 -10.78 0.17 6.88
C LYS A 52 -12.02 -0.71 6.63
N ARG A 53 -12.28 -1.08 5.38
CA ARG A 53 -13.35 -2.03 4.98
C ARG A 53 -12.91 -3.50 5.06
N ARG A 54 -11.79 -3.79 5.74
CA ARG A 54 -11.21 -5.13 5.93
C ARG A 54 -10.84 -5.84 4.63
N TRP A 55 -10.48 -5.10 3.59
CA TRP A 55 -9.90 -5.73 2.40
C TRP A 55 -8.50 -6.26 2.73
N SER A 56 -8.17 -7.47 2.26
CA SER A 56 -6.82 -8.02 2.33
C SER A 56 -5.87 -7.23 1.42
N ILE A 57 -4.57 -7.29 1.72
CA ILE A 57 -3.54 -6.64 0.89
C ILE A 57 -3.62 -7.14 -0.55
N GLU A 58 -3.73 -8.45 -0.75
CA GLU A 58 -3.87 -9.07 -2.07
C GLU A 58 -5.05 -8.52 -2.87
N LYS A 59 -6.23 -8.41 -2.24
CA LYS A 59 -7.42 -7.85 -2.91
C LYS A 59 -7.22 -6.39 -3.32
N ILE A 60 -6.52 -5.61 -2.48
CA ILE A 60 -6.18 -4.21 -2.80
C ILE A 60 -5.18 -4.18 -3.96
N ARG A 61 -4.14 -5.03 -3.94
CA ARG A 61 -3.11 -5.14 -4.98
C ARG A 61 -3.71 -5.49 -6.35
N GLN A 62 -4.60 -6.48 -6.40
CA GLN A 62 -5.31 -6.89 -7.62
C GLN A 62 -6.17 -5.75 -8.19
N ALA A 63 -6.87 -5.00 -7.33
CA ALA A 63 -7.68 -3.86 -7.76
C ALA A 63 -6.83 -2.67 -8.28
N CYS A 64 -5.55 -2.59 -7.90
CA CYS A 64 -4.58 -1.65 -8.46
C CYS A 64 -3.93 -2.17 -9.76
N GLY A 65 -4.31 -3.35 -10.26
CA GLY A 65 -3.73 -3.97 -11.46
C GLY A 65 -2.45 -4.78 -11.21
N GLY A 66 -2.06 -4.97 -9.94
CA GLY A 66 -0.94 -5.83 -9.60
C GLY A 66 -1.31 -7.31 -9.73
N ARG A 67 -0.48 -8.08 -10.42
CA ARG A 67 -0.53 -9.55 -10.43
C ARG A 67 0.11 -10.09 -9.16
#